data_AF-H3DQH0-F1
#
_entry.id   AF-H3DQH0-F1
#
_cell.length_a   1.000
_cell.length_b   1.000
_cell.length_c   1.000
_cell.angle_alpha   90.00
_cell.angle_beta   90.00
_cell.angle_gamma   90.00
#
_symmetry.space_group_name_H-M   'P 1'
#
loop_
_entity.id
_entity.type
_entity.pdbx_description
1 polymer ?
#
loop_
_entity_poly.entity_id
_entity_poly.type
_entity_poly.pdbx_seq_one_letter_code
_entity_poly.pdbx_strand_id
1 'polypeptide(L)'
;PLLLQITAYNRRTFETARHNLVINIMATEEFPLPYQAEFYIRNMNVEEMLASEVLGDFLGAVKNVWQPERLNAINITSALDRGGRVPLPINNMKEGVYVMVGADVPFSSCLREVESPHNQLRCSQEMEPVISCDKKFRAQFHIDWCKISLV
;
A
#
# COMPACT_ATOMS: atom_id res chain seq x y z
N PRO A 1 -23.82 3.29 -9.65
CA PRO A 1 -23.43 2.55 -8.43
C PRO A 1 -23.61 1.04 -8.68
N LEU A 2 -22.59 0.24 -8.40
CA LEU A 2 -22.64 -1.21 -8.48
C LEU A 2 -23.02 -1.78 -7.09
N LEU A 3 -23.96 -2.71 -7.05
CA LEU A 3 -24.37 -3.38 -5.82
C LEU A 3 -23.88 -4.83 -5.84
N LEU A 4 -23.01 -5.16 -4.89
CA LEU A 4 -22.46 -6.51 -4.73
C LEU A 4 -23.10 -7.13 -3.48
N GLN A 5 -24.03 -8.06 -3.69
CA GLN A 5 -24.67 -8.77 -2.58
C GLN A 5 -23.83 -10.00 -2.19
N ILE A 6 -23.36 -10.01 -0.96
CA ILE A 6 -22.56 -11.06 -0.36
C ILE A 6 -23.49 -11.89 0.52
N THR A 7 -23.62 -13.18 0.22
CA THR A 7 -24.32 -14.13 1.06
C THR A 7 -23.32 -15.11 1.63
N ALA A 8 -23.21 -15.15 2.96
CA ALA A 8 -22.36 -16.10 3.68
C ALA A 8 -23.23 -17.05 4.49
N TYR A 9 -22.75 -18.28 4.68
CA TYR A 9 -23.40 -19.24 5.58
C TYR A 9 -22.39 -19.97 6.46
N ASN A 10 -22.78 -20.23 7.70
CA ASN A 10 -21.99 -21.02 8.62
C ASN A 10 -22.12 -22.51 8.25
N ARG A 11 -21.01 -23.16 7.90
CA ARG A 11 -20.99 -24.57 7.48
C ARG A 11 -21.37 -25.56 8.60
N ARG A 12 -21.37 -25.15 9.87
CA ARG A 12 -21.73 -25.99 11.02
C ARG A 12 -23.17 -25.76 11.48
N THR A 13 -23.62 -24.51 11.56
CA THR A 13 -24.96 -24.15 12.07
C THR A 13 -25.99 -23.92 10.96
N PHE A 14 -25.56 -23.81 9.71
CA PHE A 14 -26.37 -23.44 8.54
C PHE A 14 -27.01 -22.05 8.62
N GLU A 15 -26.65 -21.24 9.62
CA GLU A 15 -27.07 -19.84 9.69
C GLU A 15 -26.56 -19.07 8.47
N THR A 16 -27.39 -18.16 7.96
CA THR A 16 -27.06 -17.35 6.78
C THR A 16 -27.00 -15.88 7.16
N ALA A 17 -26.05 -15.15 6.59
CA ALA A 17 -25.92 -13.71 6.68
C ALA A 17 -25.89 -13.11 5.28
N ARG A 18 -26.50 -11.95 5.10
CA ARG A 18 -26.49 -11.19 3.86
C ARG A 18 -25.93 -9.81 4.10
N HIS A 19 -25.07 -9.36 3.21
CA HIS A 19 -24.47 -8.03 3.24
C HIS A 19 -24.50 -7.43 1.84
N ASN A 20 -24.88 -6.15 1.73
CA ASN A 20 -24.92 -5.43 0.47
C ASN A 20 -23.76 -4.44 0.43
N LEU A 21 -22.75 -4.73 -0.38
CA LEU A 21 -21.64 -3.82 -0.62
C LEU A 21 -21.98 -2.88 -1.79
N VAL A 22 -22.00 -1.58 -1.53
CA VAL A 22 -22.24 -0.55 -2.55
C VAL A 22 -20.89 -0.03 -3.04
N ILE A 23 -20.62 -0.20 -4.34
CA ILE A 23 -19.39 0.26 -4.99
C ILE A 23 -19.75 1.45 -5.89
N ASN A 24 -19.17 2.61 -5.59
CA ASN A 24 -19.31 3.81 -6.40
C ASN A 24 -18.11 3.91 -7.35
N ILE A 25 -18.37 3.80 -8.64
CA ILE A 25 -17.36 3.97 -9.69
C ILE A 25 -17.45 5.41 -10.17
N MET A 26 -16.36 6.16 -10.01
CA MET A 26 -16.22 7.53 -10.52
C MET A 26 -15.28 7.51 -11.72
N ALA A 27 -15.50 8.39 -12.70
CA ALA A 27 -14.60 8.50 -13.85
C ALA A 27 -13.25 9.07 -13.40
N THR A 28 -12.15 8.48 -13.87
CA THR A 28 -10.78 8.94 -13.57
C THR A 28 -10.47 10.31 -14.19
N GLU A 29 -11.14 10.67 -15.29
CA GLU A 29 -10.96 11.95 -15.99
C GLU A 29 -11.31 13.18 -15.13
N GLU A 30 -12.22 13.02 -14.17
CA GLU A 30 -12.61 14.10 -13.25
C GLU A 30 -11.58 14.30 -12.11
N PHE A 31 -10.73 13.29 -11.87
CA PHE A 31 -9.79 13.24 -10.75
C PHE A 31 -8.48 12.54 -11.16
N PRO A 32 -7.70 13.12 -12.10
CA PRO A 32 -6.47 12.49 -12.54
C PRO A 32 -5.45 12.44 -11.41
N LEU A 33 -4.85 11.26 -11.21
CA LEU A 33 -3.73 11.03 -10.29
C LEU A 33 -2.49 10.63 -11.12
N PRO A 34 -1.88 11.59 -11.83
CA PRO A 34 -0.83 11.30 -12.81
C PRO A 34 0.49 10.85 -12.18
N TYR A 35 0.72 11.13 -10.89
CA TYR A 35 1.93 10.72 -10.18
C TYR A 35 1.58 9.55 -9.26
N GLN A 36 2.30 8.43 -9.40
CA GLN A 36 2.03 7.21 -8.65
C GLN A 36 3.29 6.73 -7.94
N ALA A 37 3.18 6.43 -6.65
CA ALA A 37 4.24 5.83 -5.87
C ALA A 37 3.78 4.45 -5.39
N GLU A 38 4.58 3.42 -5.65
CA GLU A 38 4.35 2.08 -5.14
C GLU A 38 5.25 1.79 -3.94
N PHE A 39 4.63 1.50 -2.80
CA PHE A 39 5.30 1.23 -1.54
C PHE A 39 5.27 -0.27 -1.24
N TYR A 40 6.42 -0.86 -0.93
CA TYR A 40 6.49 -2.21 -0.36
C TYR A 40 6.56 -2.16 1.17
N ILE A 41 5.57 -2.76 1.84
CA ILE A 41 5.43 -2.74 3.30
C ILE A 41 5.66 -4.17 3.81
N ARG A 42 6.74 -4.36 4.56
CA ARG A 42 7.23 -5.70 4.97
C ARG A 42 6.43 -6.35 6.09
N ASN A 43 5.78 -5.55 6.93
CA ASN A 43 5.14 -6.00 8.17
C ASN A 43 3.60 -6.09 8.07
N MET A 44 3.04 -6.21 6.86
CA MET A 44 1.60 -6.28 6.63
C MET A 44 1.26 -7.29 5.53
N ASN A 45 0.06 -7.85 5.59
CA ASN A 45 -0.55 -8.63 4.49
C ASN A 45 -1.70 -7.84 3.87
N VAL A 46 -2.25 -8.33 2.74
CA VAL A 46 -3.38 -7.70 2.06
C VAL A 46 -4.59 -7.57 2.98
N GLU A 47 -4.93 -8.61 3.76
CA GLU A 47 -6.09 -8.60 4.65
C GLU A 47 -6.00 -7.54 5.74
N GLU A 48 -4.80 -7.31 6.27
CA GLU A 48 -4.55 -6.31 7.31
C GLU A 48 -4.52 -4.91 6.74
N MET A 49 -3.89 -4.73 5.58
CA MET A 49 -3.84 -3.45 4.89
C MET A 49 -5.22 -2.98 4.43
N LEU A 50 -6.10 -3.90 4.02
CA LEU A 50 -7.46 -3.57 3.58
C LEU A 50 -8.42 -3.19 4.71
N ALA A 51 -8.03 -3.36 5.98
CA ALA A 51 -8.81 -2.82 7.10
C ALA A 51 -8.89 -1.29 6.97
N SER A 52 -10.10 -0.73 7.03
CA SER A 52 -10.33 0.69 6.70
C SER A 52 -9.51 1.67 7.55
N GLU A 53 -9.29 1.34 8.82
CA GLU A 53 -8.45 2.11 9.74
C GLU A 53 -6.97 2.07 9.30
N VAL A 54 -6.44 0.89 9.01
CA VAL A 54 -5.04 0.70 8.62
C VAL A 54 -4.73 1.37 7.28
N LEU A 55 -5.61 1.21 6.28
CA LEU A 55 -5.46 1.90 4.99
C LEU A 55 -5.54 3.41 5.16
N GLY A 56 -6.46 3.89 5.99
CA GLY A 56 -6.61 5.32 6.31
C GLY A 56 -5.35 5.90 6.95
N ASP A 57 -4.79 5.21 7.95
CA ASP A 57 -3.54 5.59 8.62
C ASP A 57 -2.36 5.64 7.63
N PHE A 58 -2.27 4.63 6.75
CA PHE A 58 -1.22 4.58 5.73
C PHE A 58 -1.34 5.75 4.75
N LEU A 59 -2.53 5.99 4.18
CA LEU A 59 -2.76 7.12 3.28
C LEU A 59 -2.55 8.46 3.97
N GLY A 60 -2.87 8.57 5.27
CA GLY A 60 -2.56 9.73 6.10
C GLY A 60 -1.05 9.98 6.22
N ALA A 61 -0.26 8.93 6.47
CA ALA A 61 1.20 9.02 6.52
C ALA A 61 1.79 9.44 5.15
N VAL A 62 1.31 8.85 4.05
CA VAL A 62 1.73 9.23 2.69
C VAL A 62 1.34 10.68 2.41
N LYS A 63 0.11 11.10 2.73
CA LYS A 63 -0.36 12.47 2.54
C LYS A 63 0.49 13.49 3.32
N ASN A 64 0.90 13.15 4.54
CA ASN A 64 1.76 14.02 5.35
C ASN A 64 3.17 14.22 4.74
N VAL A 65 3.68 13.24 4.00
CA VAL A 65 5.00 13.27 3.37
C VAL A 65 4.98 13.83 1.95
N TRP A 66 3.95 13.50 1.18
CA TRP A 66 3.81 13.91 -0.22
C TRP A 66 3.14 15.28 -0.34
N GLN A 67 2.22 15.63 0.58
CA GLN A 67 1.44 16.88 0.61
C GLN A 67 0.56 17.18 -0.62
N PRO A 68 -0.18 16.20 -1.19
CA PRO A 68 -1.15 16.44 -2.25
C PRO A 68 -2.46 17.05 -1.74
N GLU A 69 -3.22 17.66 -2.64
CA GLU A 69 -4.62 18.00 -2.37
C GLU A 69 -5.47 16.72 -2.41
N ARG A 70 -5.24 15.86 -3.42
CA ARG A 70 -5.95 14.60 -3.63
C ARG A 70 -4.99 13.41 -3.68
N LEU A 71 -5.34 12.35 -2.96
CA LEU A 71 -4.56 11.12 -2.89
C LEU A 71 -5.44 9.92 -2.63
N ASN A 72 -5.18 8.81 -3.32
CA ASN A 72 -5.89 7.54 -3.14
C ASN A 72 -4.98 6.33 -3.36
N ALA A 73 -5.29 5.22 -2.71
CA ALA A 73 -4.75 3.92 -3.10
C ALA A 73 -5.33 3.51 -4.46
N ILE A 74 -4.46 3.17 -5.40
CA ILE A 74 -4.79 2.69 -6.75
C ILE A 74 -4.82 1.17 -6.79
N ASN A 75 -3.83 0.53 -6.17
CA ASN A 75 -3.66 -0.92 -6.19
C ASN A 75 -3.06 -1.42 -4.87
N ILE A 76 -3.50 -2.58 -4.41
CA ILE A 76 -2.96 -3.28 -3.25
C ILE A 76 -2.73 -4.72 -3.69
N THR A 77 -1.49 -5.20 -3.65
CA THR A 77 -1.11 -6.52 -4.16
C THR A 77 -0.27 -7.27 -3.13
N SER A 78 -0.53 -8.57 -2.97
CA SER A 78 0.29 -9.42 -2.11
C SER A 78 1.71 -9.53 -2.66
N ALA A 79 2.72 -9.59 -1.79
CA ALA A 79 4.07 -9.92 -2.20
C ALA A 79 4.17 -11.32 -2.84
N LEU A 80 3.27 -12.24 -2.46
CA LEU A 80 3.25 -13.60 -3.00
C LEU A 80 2.88 -13.63 -4.48
N ASP A 81 1.96 -12.76 -4.90
CA ASP A 81 1.57 -12.62 -6.31
C ASP A 81 2.73 -12.13 -7.20
N ARG A 82 3.80 -11.58 -6.59
CA ARG A 82 5.01 -11.11 -7.26
C ARG A 82 6.19 -12.07 -7.12
N GLY A 83 5.92 -13.36 -6.91
CA GLY A 83 6.95 -14.40 -6.80
C GLY A 83 7.50 -14.57 -5.38
N GLY A 84 6.78 -14.09 -4.36
CA GLY A 84 7.05 -14.44 -2.97
C GLY A 84 6.93 -15.95 -2.75
N ARG A 85 7.78 -16.51 -1.90
CA ARG A 85 7.82 -17.96 -1.64
C ARG A 85 6.86 -18.34 -0.51
N VAL A 86 6.13 -19.43 -0.72
CA VAL A 86 5.31 -20.12 0.30
C VAL A 86 5.90 -21.50 0.62
N PRO A 87 5.69 -22.05 1.83
CA PRO A 87 5.04 -21.41 2.99
C PRO A 87 5.92 -20.31 3.59
N LEU A 88 5.31 -19.32 4.23
CA LEU A 88 6.07 -18.31 4.97
C LEU A 88 6.92 -19.02 6.03
N PRO A 89 8.25 -18.77 6.10
CA PRO A 89 9.15 -19.67 6.83
C PRO A 89 8.90 -19.83 8.33
N ILE A 90 8.09 -19.02 9.00
CA ILE A 90 7.95 -18.97 10.47
C ILE A 90 6.58 -18.41 10.86
N ASN A 91 6.03 -18.85 12.00
CA ASN A 91 4.84 -18.25 12.61
C ASN A 91 5.05 -16.74 12.88
N ASN A 92 4.05 -15.94 12.54
CA ASN A 92 3.99 -14.48 12.73
C ASN A 92 4.79 -13.62 11.73
N MET A 93 5.39 -14.21 10.68
CA MET A 93 5.90 -13.43 9.57
C MET A 93 4.79 -13.04 8.60
N LYS A 94 4.88 -11.83 8.07
CA LYS A 94 3.99 -11.30 7.05
C LYS A 94 4.59 -11.54 5.67
N GLU A 95 3.74 -11.80 4.68
CA GLU A 95 4.17 -11.91 3.28
C GLU A 95 4.68 -10.58 2.74
N GLY A 96 4.15 -9.47 3.25
CA GLY A 96 4.38 -8.15 2.72
C GLY A 96 3.31 -7.77 1.69
N VAL A 97 3.13 -6.46 1.50
CA VAL A 97 2.12 -5.92 0.61
C VAL A 97 2.71 -4.75 -0.20
N TYR A 98 2.36 -4.70 -1.48
CA TYR A 98 2.61 -3.54 -2.33
C TYR A 98 1.37 -2.66 -2.35
N VAL A 99 1.52 -1.38 -2.04
CA VAL A 99 0.45 -0.39 -2.10
C VAL A 99 0.85 0.70 -3.08
N MET A 100 0.14 0.79 -4.19
CA MET A 100 0.28 1.85 -5.17
C MET A 100 -0.64 3.01 -4.77
N VAL A 101 -0.07 4.20 -4.65
CA VAL A 101 -0.78 5.42 -4.24
C VAL A 101 -0.62 6.46 -5.32
N GLY A 102 -1.75 7.01 -5.79
CA GLY A 102 -1.79 8.10 -6.76
C GLY A 102 -2.00 9.44 -6.10
N ALA A 103 -1.39 10.49 -6.67
CA ALA A 103 -1.54 11.87 -6.26
C ALA A 103 -1.69 12.82 -7.46
N ASP A 104 -2.23 13.99 -7.20
CA ASP A 104 -2.42 15.08 -8.17
C ASP A 104 -1.21 16.02 -8.30
N VAL A 105 -0.19 15.88 -7.43
CA VAL A 105 1.01 16.70 -7.42
C VAL A 105 2.30 15.87 -7.55
N PRO A 106 3.39 16.43 -8.10
CA PRO A 106 4.67 15.75 -8.17
C PRO A 106 5.19 15.26 -6.82
N PHE A 107 6.06 14.25 -6.84
CA PHE A 107 6.70 13.71 -5.64
C PHE A 107 7.44 14.77 -4.83
N SER A 108 7.27 14.74 -3.50
CA SER A 108 8.02 15.58 -2.57
C SER A 108 9.52 15.30 -2.62
N SER A 109 10.32 16.24 -2.13
CA SER A 109 11.78 16.09 -2.11
C SER A 109 12.23 14.83 -1.39
N CYS A 110 11.55 14.44 -0.31
CA CYS A 110 11.88 13.21 0.41
C CYS A 110 11.61 11.96 -0.44
N LEU A 111 10.44 11.87 -1.09
CA LEU A 111 10.13 10.68 -1.90
C LEU A 111 11.15 10.52 -3.02
N ARG A 112 11.64 11.62 -3.60
CA ARG A 112 12.69 11.58 -4.63
C ARG A 112 14.08 11.19 -4.10
N GLU A 113 14.32 11.17 -2.78
CA GLU A 113 15.62 10.74 -2.24
C GLU A 113 15.94 9.28 -2.61
N VAL A 114 14.91 8.47 -2.87
CA VAL A 114 15.02 7.06 -3.29
C VAL A 114 15.72 6.92 -4.64
N GLU A 115 15.61 7.94 -5.51
CA GLU A 115 16.24 8.00 -6.82
C GLU A 115 17.64 8.62 -6.77
N SER A 116 18.11 9.07 -5.60
CA SER A 116 19.46 9.62 -5.49
C SER A 116 20.52 8.55 -5.76
N PRO A 117 21.62 8.88 -6.47
CA PRO A 117 22.68 7.90 -6.76
C PRO A 117 23.26 7.24 -5.50
N HIS A 118 23.30 7.98 -4.39
CA HIS A 118 23.75 7.45 -3.10
C HIS A 118 22.82 6.36 -2.57
N ASN A 119 21.50 6.60 -2.56
CA ASN A 119 20.54 5.61 -2.06
C ASN A 119 20.40 4.42 -3.01
N GLN A 120 20.47 4.65 -4.33
CA GLN A 120 20.52 3.57 -5.31
C GLN A 120 21.74 2.66 -5.11
N LEU A 121 22.92 3.24 -4.86
CA LEU A 121 24.12 2.47 -4.56
C LEU A 121 23.95 1.65 -3.27
N ARG A 122 23.42 2.26 -2.21
CA ARG A 122 23.17 1.53 -0.95
C ARG A 122 22.23 0.34 -1.15
N CYS A 123 21.14 0.54 -1.89
CA CYS A 123 20.23 -0.54 -2.23
C CYS A 123 20.90 -1.65 -3.04
N SER A 124 21.78 -1.31 -4.00
CA SER A 124 22.55 -2.31 -4.75
C SER A 124 23.55 -3.11 -3.90
N GLN A 125 23.93 -2.58 -2.74
CA GLN A 125 24.82 -3.19 -1.76
C GLN A 125 24.07 -3.85 -0.60
N GLU A 126 22.75 -4.01 -0.72
CA GLU A 126 21.87 -4.53 0.34
C GLU A 126 21.93 -3.73 1.64
N MET A 127 22.29 -2.45 1.55
CA MET A 127 22.33 -1.51 2.68
C MET A 127 21.05 -0.66 2.72
N GLU A 128 20.53 -0.41 3.92
CA GLU A 128 19.38 0.48 4.08
C GLU A 128 19.71 1.88 3.55
N PRO A 129 18.86 2.47 2.68
CA PRO A 129 19.05 3.82 2.16
C PRO A 129 18.76 4.87 3.25
N VAL A 130 19.26 6.08 3.04
CA VAL A 130 19.03 7.22 3.95
C VAL A 130 17.88 8.04 3.41
N ILE A 131 16.70 7.86 4.00
CA ILE A 131 15.46 8.55 3.61
C ILE A 131 14.96 9.41 4.77
N SER A 132 14.85 10.71 4.55
CA SER A 132 14.59 11.72 5.59
C SER A 132 13.21 11.58 6.22
N CYS A 133 12.21 11.14 5.46
CA CYS A 133 10.82 10.98 5.89
C CYS A 133 10.47 9.56 6.36
N ASP A 134 11.40 8.61 6.35
CA ASP A 134 11.15 7.23 6.76
C ASP A 134 10.57 7.12 8.19
N LYS A 135 11.05 7.98 9.10
CA LYS A 135 10.54 8.08 10.47
C LYS A 135 9.05 8.41 10.55
N LYS A 136 8.44 8.97 9.51
CA LYS A 136 7.00 9.25 9.44
C LYS A 136 6.16 7.99 9.25
N PHE A 137 6.77 6.89 8.80
CA PHE A 137 6.11 5.61 8.55
C PHE A 137 6.44 4.56 9.59
N ARG A 138 7.70 4.51 10.07
CA ARG A 138 8.25 3.45 10.93
C ARG A 138 7.45 3.13 12.21
N ALA A 139 6.59 4.02 12.68
CA ALA A 139 5.74 3.73 13.84
C ALA A 139 4.78 2.55 13.60
N GLN A 140 4.34 2.34 12.36
CA GLN A 140 3.33 1.33 12.00
C GLN A 140 3.67 0.59 10.70
N PHE A 141 4.37 1.23 9.76
CA PHE A 141 4.64 0.70 8.43
C PHE A 141 6.15 0.57 8.17
N HIS A 142 6.62 -0.66 8.00
CA HIS A 142 8.02 -0.97 7.70
C HIS A 142 8.22 -0.97 6.18
N ILE A 143 8.41 0.23 5.63
CA ILE A 143 8.65 0.42 4.19
C ILE A 143 10.03 -0.13 3.82
N ASP A 144 10.08 -0.85 2.71
CA ASP A 144 11.32 -1.18 2.02
C ASP A 144 11.59 -0.14 0.94
N TRP A 145 12.39 0.86 1.29
CA TRP A 145 12.72 1.97 0.41
C TRP A 145 13.55 1.57 -0.81
N CYS A 146 14.14 0.36 -0.83
CA CYS A 146 14.82 -0.14 -2.01
C CYS A 146 13.88 -0.76 -3.05
N LYS A 147 12.60 -0.95 -2.70
CA LYS A 147 11.55 -1.49 -3.57
C LYS A 147 10.44 -0.48 -3.89
N ILE A 148 10.66 0.78 -3.55
CA ILE A 148 9.76 1.85 -3.93
C ILE A 148 9.91 2.17 -5.42
N SER A 149 8.79 2.46 -6.10
CA SER A 149 8.79 2.88 -7.50
C SER A 149 7.97 4.17 -7.64
N LEU A 150 8.51 5.15 -8.37
CA LEU A 150 7.87 6.42 -8.68
C LEU A 150 7.57 6.43 -10.19
N VAL A 151 6.29 6.62 -10.56
CA VAL A 151 5.77 6.58 -11.94
C VAL A 151 5.05 7.88 -12.28
#